data_AF-A0A221KF68-F1
#
_entry.id   AF-A0A221KF68-F1
#
_cell.length_a   1.000
_cell.length_b   1.000
_cell.length_c   1.000
_cell.angle_alpha   90.00
_cell.angle_beta   90.00
_cell.angle_gamma   90.00
#
_symmetry.space_group_name_H-M   'P 1'
#
loop_
_entity.id
_entity.type
_entity.pdbx_description
1 polymer ?
#
loop_
_entity_poly.entity_id
_entity_poly.type
_entity_poly.pdbx_seq_one_letter_code
_entity_poly.pdbx_strand_id
1 'polypeptide(L)'
;MAHRLLIFTYKVTGGFMVTLFRKRPVLIEAVQFTYPPSSELLAWCPALRNVRKAADPLARAEADIVTLEDGSDGRALHVATEGDWIIKGVQGEFYACKPDIFQSTYEPAE
;
A
#
# COMPACT_ATOMS: atom_id res chain seq x y z
N MET A 1 18.60 11.70 -33.29
CA MET A 1 18.65 11.88 -31.82
C MET A 1 17.58 12.90 -31.43
N ALA A 2 16.36 12.46 -31.13
CA ALA A 2 15.29 13.36 -30.73
C ALA A 2 15.35 13.56 -29.20
N HIS A 3 15.89 14.68 -28.75
CA HIS A 3 15.76 15.10 -27.37
C HIS A 3 14.32 15.57 -27.16
N ARG A 4 13.51 14.67 -26.58
CA ARG A 4 12.15 14.97 -26.15
C ARG A 4 12.24 15.95 -24.99
N LEU A 5 11.99 17.23 -25.24
CA LEU A 5 11.90 18.27 -24.21
C LEU A 5 10.77 17.87 -23.25
N LEU A 6 11.13 17.41 -22.05
CA LEU A 6 10.17 17.21 -20.96
C LEU A 6 9.69 18.59 -20.53
N ILE A 7 8.51 18.99 -21.00
CA ILE A 7 7.82 20.18 -20.50
C ILE A 7 7.35 19.83 -19.09
N PHE A 8 8.10 20.26 -18.07
CA PHE A 8 7.71 20.10 -16.67
C PHE A 8 6.63 21.14 -16.34
N THR A 9 5.42 20.68 -16.04
CA THR A 9 4.41 21.53 -15.42
C THR A 9 4.78 21.72 -13.95
N TYR A 10 5.04 22.97 -13.54
CA TYR A 10 5.34 23.32 -12.15
C TYR A 10 4.41 24.41 -11.64
N LYS A 11 4.23 24.48 -10.32
CA LYS A 11 3.61 25.62 -9.63
C LYS A 11 4.58 26.19 -8.61
N VAL A 12 4.52 27.50 -8.37
CA VAL A 12 5.29 28.14 -7.30
C VAL A 12 4.40 28.24 -6.06
N THR A 13 4.90 27.79 -4.92
CA THR A 13 4.19 27.88 -3.63
C THR A 13 5.19 28.22 -2.54
N GLY A 14 5.00 29.35 -1.84
CA GLY A 14 5.89 29.77 -0.75
C GLY A 14 7.37 29.94 -1.14
N GLY A 15 7.67 30.30 -2.39
CA GLY A 15 9.05 30.44 -2.90
C GLY A 15 9.70 29.15 -3.39
N PHE A 16 9.02 28.00 -3.31
CA PHE A 16 9.52 26.72 -3.83
C PHE A 16 8.79 26.34 -5.12
N MET A 17 9.54 25.73 -6.04
CA MET A 17 9.01 25.17 -7.28
C MET A 17 8.54 23.73 -7.05
N VAL A 18 7.27 23.48 -7.28
CA VAL A 18 6.65 22.15 -7.14
C VAL A 18 6.37 21.61 -8.52
N THR A 19 7.07 20.55 -8.92
CA THR A 19 6.79 19.82 -10.16
C THR A 19 5.55 18.95 -9.99
N LEU A 20 4.63 19.05 -10.93
CA LEU A 20 3.41 18.25 -10.95
C LEU A 20 3.65 16.95 -11.71
N PHE A 21 3.23 15.84 -11.12
CA PHE A 21 3.26 14.52 -11.73
C PHE A 21 1.86 13.93 -11.70
N ARG A 22 1.52 13.15 -12.72
CA ARG A 22 0.33 12.28 -12.70
C ARG A 22 0.76 10.86 -12.42
N LYS A 23 0.02 10.16 -11.56
CA LYS A 23 0.16 8.71 -11.44
C LYS A 23 -0.15 8.09 -12.81
N ARG A 24 0.64 7.11 -13.25
CA ARG A 24 0.31 6.35 -14.46
C ARG A 24 -0.99 5.57 -14.21
N PRO A 25 -1.78 5.25 -15.25
CA PRO A 25 -2.84 4.26 -15.09
C PRO A 25 -2.18 2.94 -14.66
N VAL A 26 -2.59 2.41 -13.51
CA VAL A 26 -2.01 1.20 -12.92
C VAL A 26 -3.16 0.29 -12.51
N LEU A 27 -3.18 -0.92 -13.05
CA LEU A 27 -3.99 -2.02 -12.54
C LEU A 27 -3.28 -2.61 -11.32
N ILE A 28 -4.03 -2.90 -10.26
CA ILE A 28 -3.49 -3.47 -9.02
C ILE A 28 -4.18 -4.79 -8.68
N GLU A 29 -3.47 -5.64 -7.95
CA GLU A 29 -4.07 -6.75 -7.23
C GLU A 29 -4.24 -6.32 -5.77
N ALA A 30 -5.40 -6.62 -5.17
CA ALA A 30 -5.64 -6.34 -3.76
C ALA A 30 -6.50 -7.42 -3.10
N VAL A 31 -6.19 -7.73 -1.84
CA VAL A 31 -6.93 -8.68 -1.01
C VAL A 31 -7.19 -8.05 0.35
N GLN A 32 -8.39 -8.21 0.90
CA GLN A 32 -8.70 -7.71 2.23
C GLN A 32 -8.04 -8.58 3.31
N PHE A 33 -7.43 -7.94 4.31
CA PHE A 33 -6.86 -8.64 5.46
C PHE A 33 -7.98 -9.14 6.38
N THR A 34 -8.06 -10.45 6.56
CA THR A 34 -9.00 -11.10 7.50
C THR A 34 -8.26 -11.71 8.68
N TYR A 35 -8.94 -11.85 9.82
CA TYR A 35 -8.43 -12.58 10.97
C TYR A 35 -9.34 -13.77 11.37
N PRO A 36 -8.80 -14.99 11.56
CA PRO A 36 -7.42 -15.36 11.24
C PRO A 36 -7.17 -15.24 9.72
N PRO A 37 -5.92 -14.96 9.29
CA PRO A 37 -5.60 -14.93 7.87
C PRO A 37 -5.72 -16.35 7.29
N SER A 38 -6.26 -16.46 6.08
CA SER A 38 -6.31 -17.73 5.38
C SER A 38 -4.93 -18.17 4.88
N SER A 39 -4.77 -19.46 4.57
CA SER A 39 -3.57 -19.99 3.93
C SER A 39 -3.27 -19.30 2.61
N GLU A 40 -4.30 -18.98 1.84
CA GLU A 40 -4.20 -18.31 0.55
C GLU A 40 -3.68 -16.88 0.72
N LEU A 41 -4.19 -16.15 1.73
CA LEU A 41 -3.72 -14.80 2.01
C LEU A 41 -2.24 -14.81 2.42
N LEU A 42 -1.83 -15.73 3.28
CA LEU A 42 -0.43 -15.87 3.71
C LEU A 42 0.50 -16.27 2.55
N ALA A 43 0.03 -17.14 1.65
CA ALA A 43 0.78 -17.54 0.47
C ALA A 43 0.90 -16.39 -0.55
N TRP A 44 -0.18 -15.61 -0.73
CA TRP A 44 -0.23 -14.49 -1.66
C TRP A 44 0.56 -13.27 -1.14
N CYS A 45 0.50 -12.99 0.17
CA CYS A 45 1.23 -11.90 0.82
C CYS A 45 2.29 -12.43 1.81
N PRO A 46 3.48 -12.83 1.32
CA PRO A 46 4.58 -13.25 2.19
C PRO A 46 5.15 -12.10 3.03
N ALA A 47 4.77 -10.84 2.78
CA ALA A 47 5.17 -9.69 3.58
C ALA A 47 4.37 -9.55 4.88
N LEU A 48 3.24 -10.25 5.03
CA LEU A 48 2.40 -10.22 6.22
C LEU A 48 3.05 -11.00 7.37
N ARG A 49 3.40 -10.31 8.46
CA ARG A 49 4.12 -10.88 9.63
C ARG A 49 3.46 -10.45 10.93
N ASN A 50 3.89 -11.05 12.04
CA ASN A 50 3.52 -10.65 13.42
C ASN A 50 2.02 -10.41 13.63
N VAL A 51 1.19 -11.30 13.09
CA VAL A 51 -0.27 -11.23 13.20
C VAL A 51 -0.66 -11.39 14.68
N ARG A 52 -1.39 -10.40 15.21
CA ARG A 52 -1.73 -10.29 16.63
C ARG A 52 -3.17 -9.81 16.79
N LYS A 53 -3.84 -10.27 17.84
CA LYS A 53 -5.16 -9.78 18.25
C LYS A 53 -5.23 -9.77 19.78
N ALA A 54 -5.74 -8.69 20.36
CA ALA A 54 -5.95 -8.63 21.80
C ALA A 54 -7.04 -9.63 22.23
N ALA A 55 -7.05 -10.03 23.50
CA ALA A 55 -8.05 -10.97 24.02
C ALA A 55 -9.49 -10.40 24.03
N ASP A 56 -9.64 -9.08 23.88
CA ASP A 56 -10.93 -8.43 23.73
C ASP A 56 -11.63 -8.89 22.43
N PRO A 57 -12.84 -9.49 22.49
CA PRO A 57 -13.59 -9.92 21.31
C PRO A 57 -13.90 -8.79 20.32
N LEU A 58 -13.92 -7.52 20.79
CA LEU A 58 -14.18 -6.35 19.96
C LEU A 58 -12.90 -5.77 19.34
N ALA A 59 -11.72 -6.23 19.74
CA ALA A 59 -10.48 -5.77 19.14
C ALA A 59 -10.36 -6.27 17.69
N ARG A 60 -9.83 -5.41 16.82
CA ARG A 60 -9.42 -5.80 15.48
C ARG A 60 -8.01 -6.38 15.55
N ALA A 61 -7.74 -7.40 14.74
CA ALA A 61 -6.38 -7.88 14.62
C ALA A 61 -5.49 -6.86 13.91
N GLU A 62 -4.19 -6.97 14.16
CA GLU A 62 -3.15 -6.21 13.45
C GLU A 62 -2.11 -7.18 12.90
N ALA A 63 -1.47 -6.78 11.82
CA ALA A 63 -0.33 -7.47 11.24
C ALA A 63 0.66 -6.45 10.69
N ASP A 64 1.94 -6.79 10.74
CA ASP A 64 2.99 -5.96 10.16
C ASP A 64 3.12 -6.32 8.68
N ILE A 65 3.32 -5.32 7.83
CA ILE A 65 3.69 -5.52 6.42
C ILE A 65 5.07 -4.94 6.23
N VAL A 66 6.04 -5.82 5.94
CA VAL A 66 7.40 -5.38 5.59
C VAL A 66 7.39 -4.86 4.16
N THR A 67 7.73 -3.60 3.98
CA THR A 67 7.78 -2.92 2.68
C THR A 67 9.22 -2.63 2.27
N LEU A 68 9.44 -2.27 1.00
CA LEU A 68 10.74 -1.80 0.52
C LEU A 68 11.16 -0.45 1.11
N GLU A 69 10.23 0.28 1.71
CA GLU A 69 10.46 1.60 2.31
C GLU A 69 10.81 1.53 3.80
N ASP A 70 10.61 0.37 4.41
CA ASP A 70 11.10 0.08 5.76
C ASP A 70 12.63 0.00 5.65
N GLY A 71 13.32 1.03 6.14
CA GLY A 71 14.75 1.22 5.97
C GLY A 71 15.60 -0.02 6.29
N SER A 72 16.90 0.02 5.96
CA SER A 72 17.80 -1.14 6.06
C SER A 72 17.99 -1.71 7.47
N ASP A 73 17.39 -1.12 8.51
CA ASP A 73 17.43 -1.58 9.89
C ASP A 73 16.36 -2.66 10.21
N GLY A 74 15.50 -2.99 9.24
CA GLY A 74 14.57 -4.13 9.32
C GLY A 74 13.35 -3.92 10.20
N ARG A 75 13.02 -2.67 10.57
CA ARG A 75 11.80 -2.36 11.32
C ARG A 75 10.63 -2.12 10.37
N ALA A 76 9.62 -2.99 10.41
CA ALA A 76 8.36 -2.75 9.68
C ALA A 76 7.66 -1.51 10.25
N LEU A 77 7.44 -0.49 9.44
CA LEU A 77 6.74 0.74 9.85
C LEU A 77 5.26 0.71 9.50
N HIS A 78 4.82 -0.31 8.77
CA HIS A 78 3.47 -0.39 8.23
C HIS A 78 2.65 -1.48 8.92
N VAL A 79 1.47 -1.10 9.40
CA VAL A 79 0.53 -1.98 10.10
C VAL A 79 -0.76 -2.06 9.31
N ALA A 80 -1.18 -3.28 8.99
CA ALA A 80 -2.53 -3.59 8.52
C ALA A 80 -3.42 -3.92 9.73
N THR A 81 -4.59 -3.30 9.77
CA THR A 81 -5.65 -3.67 10.70
C THR A 81 -6.63 -4.60 9.98
N GLU A 82 -7.16 -5.61 10.65
CA GLU A 82 -8.21 -6.51 10.14
C GLU A 82 -9.26 -5.70 9.39
N GLY A 83 -9.56 -6.01 8.12
CA GLY A 83 -10.47 -5.29 7.24
C GLY A 83 -9.81 -4.27 6.31
N ASP A 84 -8.55 -3.90 6.52
CA ASP A 84 -7.76 -3.12 5.55
C ASP A 84 -7.54 -3.91 4.26
N TRP A 85 -7.34 -3.22 3.15
CA TRP A 85 -6.89 -3.82 1.90
C TRP A 85 -5.37 -3.96 1.89
N ILE A 86 -4.87 -5.09 1.43
CA ILE A 86 -3.46 -5.29 1.13
C ILE A 86 -3.31 -5.21 -0.38
N ILE A 87 -2.57 -4.21 -0.86
CA ILE A 87 -2.30 -3.95 -2.26
C ILE A 87 -0.92 -4.49 -2.61
N LYS A 88 -0.82 -5.18 -3.75
CA LYS A 88 0.47 -5.56 -4.33
C LYS A 88 0.92 -4.52 -5.35
N GLY A 89 2.10 -3.95 -5.11
CA GLY A 89 2.73 -2.97 -5.95
C GLY A 89 3.44 -3.57 -7.17
N VAL A 90 4.03 -2.69 -7.99
CA VAL A 90 4.51 -3.04 -9.34
C VAL A 90 5.79 -3.90 -9.29
N GLN A 91 6.60 -3.77 -8.24
CA GLN A 91 7.82 -4.55 -8.01
C GLN A 91 7.58 -5.74 -7.05
N GLY A 92 6.31 -6.07 -6.77
CA GLY A 92 5.92 -7.17 -5.87
C GLY A 92 5.96 -6.81 -4.39
N GLU A 93 6.16 -5.54 -4.05
CA GLU A 93 6.01 -5.00 -2.72
C GLU A 93 4.54 -5.01 -2.26
N PHE A 94 4.28 -4.99 -0.96
CA PHE A 94 2.92 -4.98 -0.42
C PHE A 94 2.69 -3.77 0.46
N TYR A 95 1.46 -3.24 0.45
CA TYR A 95 1.07 -2.09 1.25
C TYR A 95 -0.31 -2.28 1.87
N ALA A 96 -0.49 -1.87 3.12
CA ALA A 96 -1.81 -1.73 3.71
C ALA A 96 -2.50 -0.45 3.18
N CYS A 97 -3.81 -0.53 2.96
CA CYS A 97 -4.65 0.57 2.52
C CYS A 97 -5.96 0.55 3.29
N LYS A 98 -6.34 1.68 3.89
CA LYS A 98 -7.59 1.77 4.66
C LYS A 98 -8.80 1.64 3.73
N PRO A 99 -9.90 1.00 4.18
CA PRO A 99 -11.03 0.68 3.29
C PRO A 99 -11.67 1.88 2.59
N ASP A 100 -11.80 3.00 3.30
CA ASP A 100 -12.31 4.26 2.80
C ASP A 100 -11.38 4.89 1.74
N ILE A 101 -10.06 4.86 1.99
CA ILE A 101 -9.06 5.30 1.02
C ILE A 101 -9.10 4.40 -0.21
N PHE A 102 -9.17 3.07 -0.03
CA PHE A 102 -9.23 2.12 -1.13
C PHE A 102 -10.45 2.38 -2.02
N GLN A 103 -11.64 2.46 -1.43
CA GLN A 103 -12.89 2.69 -2.17
C GLN A 103 -12.94 4.05 -2.88
N SER A 104 -12.29 5.08 -2.31
CA SER A 104 -12.21 6.40 -2.96
C SER A 104 -11.16 6.46 -4.09
N THR A 105 -10.25 5.50 -4.16
CA THR A 105 -9.10 5.51 -5.08
C THR A 105 -9.21 4.47 -6.19
N TYR A 106 -9.86 3.34 -5.93
CA TYR A 106 -9.88 2.17 -6.81
C TYR A 106 -11.30 1.72 -7.13
N GLU A 107 -11.49 1.25 -8.35
CA GLU A 107 -12.70 0.58 -8.82
C GLU A 107 -12.35 -0.81 -9.36
N PRO A 108 -13.30 -1.77 -9.35
CA PRO A 108 -13.08 -3.07 -9.99
C PRO A 108 -12.70 -2.91 -11.46
N ALA A 109 -11.69 -3.66 -11.89
CA ALA A 109 -11.27 -3.74 -13.29
C ALA A 109 -11.74 -5.07 -13.91
N GLU A 110 -12.03 -5.04 -15.22
CA GLU A 110 -12.42 -6.20 -16.04
C GLU A 110 -11.21 -7.00 -16.55
#